data_AF-A0AAI9LHH5-F1
#
_entry.id   AF-A0AAI9LHH5-F1
#
_cell.length_a   1.000
_cell.length_b   1.000
_cell.length_c   1.000
_cell.angle_alpha   90.00
_cell.angle_beta   90.00
_cell.angle_gamma   90.00
#
_symmetry.space_group_name_H-M   'P 1'
#
loop_
_entity.id
_entity.type
_entity.pdbx_description
1 polymer ?
#
loop_
_entity_poly.entity_id
_entity_poly.type
_entity_poly.pdbx_seq_one_letter_code
_entity_poly.pdbx_strand_id
1 'polypeptide(L)'
;MYLEEAAKGVPVRELCARYGFSDASFYGWRAKYGSKVRQHDPSDSRRLRQLEEENARLKSMLADALLKLELLRNRTGRHGDGKSHG
;
A
#
# COMPACT_ATOMS: atom_id res chain seq x y z
N MET A 1 15.63 -11.90 -0.45
CA MET A 1 16.57 -11.46 -1.51
C MET A 1 18.00 -11.68 -1.02
N TYR A 2 18.97 -12.11 -1.87
CA TYR A 2 20.33 -12.47 -1.43
C TYR A 2 21.06 -11.37 -0.62
N LEU A 3 20.76 -10.09 -0.86
CA LEU A 3 21.28 -8.97 -0.06
C LEU A 3 20.74 -8.95 1.39
N GLU A 4 19.50 -9.38 1.61
CA GLU A 4 18.92 -9.51 2.96
C GLU A 4 19.47 -10.73 3.69
N GLU A 5 19.67 -11.85 2.98
CA GLU A 5 20.28 -13.05 3.56
C GLU A 5 21.70 -12.75 4.05
N ALA A 6 22.49 -12.02 3.25
CA ALA A 6 23.79 -11.53 3.68
C ALA A 6 23.69 -10.55 4.87
N ALA A 7 22.67 -9.69 4.92
CA ALA A 7 22.43 -8.80 6.06
C ALA A 7 22.04 -9.55 7.34
N LYS A 8 21.44 -10.74 7.21
CA LYS A 8 21.13 -11.68 8.30
C LYS A 8 22.33 -12.54 8.71
N GLY A 9 23.49 -12.34 8.08
CA GLY A 9 24.75 -13.02 8.44
C GLY A 9 25.10 -14.26 7.61
N VAL A 10 24.34 -14.57 6.54
CA VAL A 10 24.71 -15.67 5.64
C VAL A 10 26.02 -15.32 4.92
N PRO A 11 27.02 -16.22 4.90
CA PRO A 11 28.28 -15.97 4.21
C PRO A 11 28.09 -15.71 2.71
N VAL A 12 28.71 -14.65 2.19
CA VAL A 12 28.62 -14.27 0.77
C VAL A 12 29.03 -15.41 -0.16
N ARG A 13 30.05 -16.18 0.23
CA ARG A 13 30.52 -17.34 -0.53
C ARG A 13 29.44 -18.42 -0.73
N GLU A 14 28.60 -18.64 0.27
CA GLU A 14 27.48 -19.57 0.19
C GLU A 14 26.40 -19.04 -0.77
N LEU A 15 26.12 -17.74 -0.69
CA LEU A 15 25.17 -17.09 -1.58
C LEU A 15 25.65 -17.13 -3.04
N CYS A 16 26.93 -16.87 -3.29
CA CYS A 16 27.54 -16.98 -4.61
C CYS A 16 27.41 -18.39 -5.19
N ALA A 17 27.65 -19.43 -4.38
CA ALA A 17 27.51 -20.83 -4.80
C ALA A 17 26.04 -21.21 -5.06
N ARG A 18 25.10 -20.76 -4.21
CA ARG A 18 23.67 -21.07 -4.34
C ARG A 18 23.01 -20.39 -5.53
N TYR A 19 23.36 -19.13 -5.78
CA TYR A 19 22.66 -18.28 -6.76
C TYR A 19 23.45 -18.08 -8.05
N GLY A 20 24.66 -18.64 -8.17
CA GLY A 20 25.43 -18.65 -9.42
C GLY A 20 25.99 -17.29 -9.82
N PHE A 21 26.33 -16.43 -8.86
CA PHE A 21 26.97 -15.14 -9.12
C PHE A 21 28.36 -15.05 -8.48
N SER A 22 29.18 -14.12 -8.97
CA SER A 22 30.51 -13.87 -8.40
C SER A 22 30.44 -12.95 -7.18
N ASP A 23 31.46 -13.04 -6.30
CA ASP A 23 31.64 -12.09 -5.19
C ASP A 23 31.65 -10.64 -5.68
N ALA A 24 32.30 -10.37 -6.82
CA ALA A 24 32.36 -9.04 -7.43
C ALA A 24 30.97 -8.50 -7.80
N SER A 25 30.12 -9.36 -8.39
CA SER A 25 28.72 -9.02 -8.69
C SER A 25 27.95 -8.70 -7.40
N PHE A 26 28.13 -9.51 -6.36
CA PHE A 26 27.49 -9.31 -5.06
C PHE A 26 27.87 -7.97 -4.44
N TYR A 27 29.17 -7.64 -4.38
CA TYR A 27 29.63 -6.37 -3.80
C TYR A 27 29.17 -5.16 -4.64
N GLY A 28 29.11 -5.28 -5.97
CA GLY A 28 28.53 -4.26 -6.84
C GLY A 28 27.06 -3.99 -6.54
N TRP A 29 26.25 -5.05 -6.38
CA TRP A 29 24.85 -4.92 -5.98
C TRP A 29 24.69 -4.41 -4.55
N ARG A 30 25.55 -4.83 -3.62
CA ARG A 30 25.55 -4.34 -2.23
C ARG A 30 25.86 -2.85 -2.17
N ALA A 31 26.77 -2.34 -2.99
CA ALA A 31 27.04 -0.90 -3.09
C ALA A 31 25.84 -0.14 -3.67
N LYS A 32 25.21 -0.66 -4.73
CA LYS A 32 24.11 0.01 -5.44
C LYS A 32 22.76 -0.06 -4.73
N TYR A 33 22.46 -1.19 -4.09
CA TYR A 33 21.14 -1.52 -3.53
C TYR A 33 21.18 -1.80 -2.03
N GLY A 34 22.35 -2.06 -1.43
CA GLY A 34 22.47 -2.35 0.00
C GLY A 34 22.14 -1.16 0.91
N SER A 35 22.20 0.09 0.41
CA SER A 35 21.66 1.26 1.10
C SER A 35 20.13 1.23 1.16
N LYS A 36 19.48 0.84 0.05
CA LYS A 36 18.02 0.70 -0.05
C LYS A 36 17.46 -0.44 0.81
N VAL A 37 18.22 -1.52 1.00
CA VAL A 37 17.80 -2.65 1.85
C VAL A 37 17.95 -2.34 3.35
N ARG A 38 18.92 -1.50 3.74
CA ARG A 38 19.09 -1.05 5.14
C ARG A 38 18.13 0.06 5.53
N GLN A 39 17.63 0.81 4.56
CA GLN A 39 16.63 1.84 4.78
C GLN A 39 15.27 1.24 4.39
N HIS A 40 14.59 0.62 5.34
CA HIS A 40 13.14 0.80 5.38
C HIS A 40 12.94 2.30 5.57
N ASP A 41 12.89 3.05 4.46
CA ASP A 41 13.01 4.49 4.47
C ASP A 41 11.93 5.04 5.40
N PRO A 42 12.29 5.76 6.48
CA PRO A 42 11.31 6.42 7.33
C PRO A 42 10.36 7.32 6.51
N SER A 43 10.82 7.81 5.35
CA SER A 43 10.02 8.54 4.36
C SER A 43 8.92 7.66 3.76
N ASP A 44 9.23 6.44 3.32
CA ASP A 44 8.24 5.50 2.76
C ASP A 44 7.21 5.10 3.82
N SER A 45 7.64 4.93 5.07
CA SER A 45 6.75 4.64 6.21
C SER A 45 5.80 5.79 6.52
N ARG A 46 6.30 7.04 6.44
CA ARG A 46 5.50 8.26 6.68
C ARG A 46 4.52 8.47 5.54
N ARG A 47 4.97 8.30 4.30
CA ARG A 47 4.13 8.41 3.10
C ARG A 47 3.02 7.35 3.11
N LEU A 48 3.34 6.12 3.51
CA LEU A 48 2.34 5.06 3.65
C LEU A 48 1.26 5.44 4.67
N ARG A 49 1.65 5.90 5.87
CA ARG A 49 0.68 6.36 6.89
C ARG A 49 -0.17 7.52 6.42
N GLN A 50 0.41 8.51 5.72
CA GLN A 50 -0.34 9.63 5.15
C GLN A 50 -1.39 9.14 4.14
N LEU A 51 -1.00 8.22 3.25
CA LEU A 51 -1.93 7.64 2.28
C LEU A 51 -3.04 6.82 2.97
N GLU A 52 -2.72 6.09 4.04
CA GLU A 52 -3.72 5.37 4.84
C GLU A 52 -4.72 6.31 5.53
N GLU A 53 -4.24 7.41 6.12
CA GLU A 53 -5.08 8.44 6.73
C GLU A 53 -5.98 9.15 5.71
N GLU A 54 -5.44 9.51 4.54
CA GLU A 54 -6.24 10.10 3.46
C GLU A 54 -7.29 9.12 2.95
N ASN A 55 -6.94 7.84 2.77
CA ASN A 55 -7.88 6.81 2.34
C ASN A 55 -9.03 6.63 3.33
N ALA A 56 -8.73 6.65 4.63
CA ALA A 56 -9.74 6.57 5.69
C ALA A 56 -10.71 7.77 5.64
N ARG A 57 -10.19 8.99 5.49
CA ARG A 57 -11.03 10.19 5.35
C ARG A 57 -11.92 10.13 4.12
N LEU A 58 -11.36 9.74 2.96
CA LEU A 58 -12.11 9.63 1.71
C LEU A 58 -13.23 8.58 1.82
N LYS A 59 -12.96 7.43 2.45
CA LYS A 59 -13.99 6.40 2.70
C LYS A 59 -15.12 6.92 3.59
N SER A 60 -14.81 7.67 4.65
CA SER A 60 -15.83 8.28 5.51
C SER A 60 -16.70 9.26 4.73
N MET A 61 -16.09 10.16 3.95
CA MET A 61 -16.83 11.12 3.13
C MET A 61 -17.70 10.43 2.09
N LEU A 62 -17.21 9.35 1.48
CA LEU A 62 -17.97 8.56 0.53
C LEU A 62 -19.18 7.91 1.20
N ALA A 63 -19.02 7.31 2.39
CA ALA A 63 -20.12 6.72 3.13
C ALA A 63 -21.20 7.77 3.47
N ASP A 64 -20.81 8.97 3.92
CA ASP A 64 -21.73 10.06 4.21
C ASP A 64 -22.48 10.54 2.96
N ALA A 65 -21.78 10.64 1.82
CA ALA A 65 -22.39 11.01 0.55
C ALA A 65 -23.39 9.96 0.07
N LEU A 66 -23.05 8.68 0.18
CA LEU A 66 -23.94 7.57 -0.15
C LEU A 66 -25.19 7.55 0.75
N LEU A 67 -25.02 7.82 2.05
CA LEU A 67 -26.15 7.91 2.97
C LEU A 67 -27.09 9.08 2.60
N LYS A 68 -26.54 10.25 2.26
CA LYS A 68 -27.34 11.40 1.79
C LYS A 68 -28.07 11.09 0.49
N LEU A 69 -27.41 10.42 -0.45
CA LEU A 69 -28.03 9.97 -1.70
C LEU A 69 -29.20 9.03 -1.42
N GLU A 70 -29.02 8.07 -0.50
CA GLU A 70 -30.06 7.10 -0.12
C GLU A 70 -31.27 7.81 0.51
N LEU A 71 -31.04 8.76 1.41
CA LEU A 71 -32.10 9.56 2.03
C LEU A 71 -32.87 10.38 0.99
N LEU A 72 -32.17 11.00 0.04
CA LEU A 72 -32.78 11.76 -1.04
C LEU A 72 -33.61 10.86 -1.96
N ARG A 73 -33.10 9.68 -2.32
CA ARG A 73 -33.81 8.69 -3.13
C ARG A 73 -35.05 8.15 -2.43
N ASN A 74 -34.96 7.86 -1.13
CA ASN A 74 -36.12 7.41 -0.34
C ASN A 74 -37.18 8.51 -0.18
N ARG A 75 -36.76 9.79 -0.15
CA ARG A 75 -37.69 10.92 -0.11
C ARG A 75 -38.42 11.12 -1.44
N THR A 76 -37.75 10.94 -2.57
CA THR A 76 -38.40 11.01 -3.89
C THR A 76 -39.29 9.80 -4.18
N GLY A 77 -38.96 8.62 -3.67
CA GLY A 77 -39.81 7.43 -3.76
C GLY A 77 -41.15 7.55 -3.02
N ARG A 78 -41.19 8.20 -1.85
CA ARG A 78 -42.45 8.41 -1.08
C ARG A 78 -43.37 9.49 -1.63
N HIS A 79 -42.91 10.33 -2.57
CA HIS A 79 -43.73 11.39 -3.15
C HIS A 79 -44.45 10.97 -4.45
N GLY A 80 -44.20 9.75 -4.95
CA GLY A 80 -44.85 9.19 -6.13
C GLY A 80 -46.17 8.43 -5.86
N ASP A 81 -46.41 8.00 -4.63
CA ASP A 81 -47.55 7.14 -4.27
C ASP A 81 -48.61 7.92 -3.49
N GLY A 82 -49.31 8.83 -4.16
CA GLY A 82 -50.37 9.58 -3.48
C GLY A 82 -51.07 10.61 -4.35
N LYS A 83 -51.88 10.13 -5.29
CA LYS A 83 -53.24 10.62 -5.64
C LYS A 83 -53.54 10.41 -7.14
N SER A 84 -53.79 9.16 -7.48
CA SER A 84 -54.83 8.82 -8.47
C SER A 84 -55.95 8.19 -7.66
N HIS A 85 -57.16 8.77 -7.70
CA HIS A 85 -58.48 8.17 -7.48
C HIS A 85 -59.49 9.30 -7.18
N GLY A 86 -60.53 9.39 -8.01
CA GLY A 86 -61.76 10.15 -7.78
C GLY A 86 -61.87 11.43 -8.58
#